data_AF-D2RI09-F1
#
_entry.id   AF-D2RI09-F1
#
_cell.length_a   1.000
_cell.length_b   1.000
_cell.length_c   1.000
_cell.angle_alpha   90.00
_cell.angle_beta   90.00
_cell.angle_gamma   90.00
#
_symmetry.space_group_name_H-M   'P 1'
#
loop_
_entity.id
_entity.type
_entity.pdbx_description
1 polymer ?
#
loop_
_entity_poly.entity_id
_entity_poly.type
_entity_poly.pdbx_seq_one_letter_code
_entity_poly.pdbx_strand_id
1 'polypeptide(L)' 'MKEIRIRIPTPDEIVPNEFKEHMANAYKEILLALRCLIDESIKRIEEKKEKKLKKIEIQ' A
#
# COMPACT_ATOMS: atom_id res chain seq x y z
N MET A 1 24.48 -15.09 -44.73
CA MET A 1 23.87 -15.14 -43.39
C MET A 1 22.56 -14.36 -43.46
N LYS A 2 21.42 -14.97 -43.09
CA LYS A 2 20.12 -14.27 -43.05
C LYS A 2 19.96 -13.65 -41.66
N GLU A 3 19.85 -12.33 -41.58
CA GLU A 3 19.56 -11.62 -40.34
C GLU A 3 18.08 -11.82 -39.98
N ILE A 4 17.81 -12.36 -38.78
CA ILE A 4 16.46 -12.44 -38.22
C ILE A 4 16.29 -11.26 -37.27
N ARG A 5 15.45 -10.30 -37.63
CA ARG A 5 15.09 -9.17 -36.75
C ARG A 5 14.01 -9.64 -35.78
N ILE A 6 14.41 -10.00 -34.57
CA ILE A 6 13.46 -10.32 -33.50
C ILE A 6 12.98 -9.00 -32.89
N ARG A 7 11.69 -8.67 -33.05
CA ARG A 7 11.05 -7.54 -32.38
C ARG A 7 10.63 -8.00 -30.99
N ILE A 8 11.25 -7.46 -29.95
CA ILE A 8 10.87 -7.74 -28.56
C ILE A 8 9.62 -6.91 -28.25
N PRO A 9 8.47 -7.54 -27.95
CA PRO A 9 7.26 -6.81 -27.60
C PRO A 9 7.43 -6.10 -26.26
N THR A 10 6.84 -4.91 -26.13
CA THR A 10 6.86 -4.18 -24.86
C THR A 10 5.87 -4.81 -23.87
N PRO A 11 6.07 -4.67 -22.55
CA PRO A 11 5.13 -5.20 -21.56
C PRO A 11 3.69 -4.71 -21.77
N ASP A 12 3.51 -3.49 -22.27
CA ASP A 12 2.20 -2.93 -22.61
C ASP A 12 1.52 -3.62 -23.80
N GLU A 13 2.29 -4.23 -24.71
CA GLU A 13 1.77 -5.02 -25.83
C GLU A 13 1.35 -6.44 -25.40
N ILE A 14 1.80 -6.92 -24.24
CA ILE A 14 1.56 -8.29 -23.75
C ILE A 14 0.53 -8.30 -22.62
N VAL A 15 0.44 -7.23 -21.82
CA VAL A 15 -0.39 -7.19 -20.62
C VAL A 15 -1.79 -6.65 -20.96
N PRO A 16 -2.86 -7.44 -20.76
CA PRO A 16 -4.23 -7.00 -20.98
C PRO A 16 -4.62 -5.83 -20.06
N ASN A 17 -5.51 -4.96 -20.54
CA ASN A 17 -6.01 -3.84 -19.75
C ASN A 17 -6.71 -4.30 -18.46
N GLU A 18 -7.45 -5.41 -18.51
CA GLU A 18 -8.11 -6.00 -17.33
C GLU A 18 -7.11 -6.35 -16.23
N PHE A 19 -5.94 -6.90 -16.60
CA PHE A 19 -4.89 -7.21 -15.63
C PHE A 19 -4.36 -5.94 -14.96
N LYS A 20 -4.18 -4.85 -15.72
CA LYS A 20 -3.74 -3.55 -15.17
C LYS A 20 -4.75 -3.01 -14.16
N GLU A 21 -6.05 -3.12 -14.47
CA GLU A 21 -7.12 -2.70 -13.58
C GLU A 21 -7.15 -3.54 -12.29
N HIS A 22 -7.05 -4.86 -12.39
CA HIS A 22 -6.97 -5.75 -11.23
C HIS A 22 -5.75 -5.44 -10.35
N MET A 23 -4.58 -5.21 -10.95
CA MET A 23 -3.38 -4.84 -10.21
C MET A 23 -3.50 -3.47 -9.54
N ALA A 24 -4.11 -2.49 -10.20
CA ALA A 24 -4.36 -1.18 -9.60
C ALA A 24 -5.31 -1.27 -8.40
N ASN A 25 -6.36 -2.09 -8.50
CA ASN A 25 -7.27 -2.35 -7.39
C ASN A 25 -6.58 -3.09 -6.23
N ALA A 26 -5.77 -4.12 -6.52
CA ALA A 26 -5.00 -4.81 -5.50
C ALA A 26 -4.01 -3.86 -4.79
N TYR A 27 -3.34 -2.99 -5.56
CA TYR A 27 -2.43 -1.99 -5.00
C TYR A 27 -3.16 -1.00 -4.08
N LYS A 28 -4.35 -0.55 -4.47
CA LYS A 28 -5.21 0.28 -3.61
C LYS A 28 -5.52 -0.41 -2.28
N GLU A 29 -5.88 -1.70 -2.29
CA GLU A 29 -6.17 -2.44 -1.06
C GLU A 29 -4.94 -2.59 -0.15
N ILE A 30 -3.75 -2.79 -0.73
CA ILE A 30 -2.49 -2.78 0.02
C ILE A 30 -2.28 -1.42 0.71
N LEU A 31 -2.49 -0.32 -0.01
CA LEU A 31 -2.35 1.02 0.57
C LEU A 31 -3.34 1.27 1.71
N LEU A 32 -4.59 0.82 1.56
CA LEU A 32 -5.60 0.91 2.62
C LEU A 32 -5.23 0.07 3.84
N ALA A 33 -4.68 -1.13 3.64
CA ALA A 33 -4.17 -1.96 4.73
C ALA A 33 -3.03 -1.27 5.50
N LEU A 34 -2.08 -0.66 4.78
CA LEU A 34 -1.00 0.11 5.41
C LEU A 34 -1.53 1.31 6.19
N ARG A 35 -2.52 2.04 5.64
CA ARG A 35 -3.18 3.14 6.35
C ARG A 35 -3.83 2.67 7.65
N CYS A 36 -4.52 1.53 7.64
CA CYS A 36 -5.16 0.97 8.83
C CYS A 36 -4.14 0.74 9.96
N LEU A 37 -2.96 0.19 9.64
CA LEU A 37 -1.89 -0.01 10.63
C LEU A 37 -1.36 1.30 11.23
N ILE A 38 -1.24 2.35 10.41
CA ILE A 38 -0.80 3.68 10.85
C ILE A 38 -1.85 4.29 11.79
N ASP A 39 -3.12 4.28 11.39
CA ASP A 39 -4.22 4.83 12.17
C ASP A 39 -4.32 4.14 13.54
N GLU A 40 -4.19 2.81 13.59
CA GLU A 40 -4.17 2.07 14.86
C GLU A 40 -2.96 2.43 15.73
N SER A 41 -1.78 2.59 15.12
CA SER A 41 -0.56 2.98 15.83
C SER A 41 -0.68 4.37 16.45
N ILE A 42 -1.28 5.32 15.73
CA ILE A 42 -1.56 6.67 16.22
C ILE A 42 -2.49 6.60 17.43
N LYS A 43 -3.62 5.89 17.29
CA LYS A 43 -4.60 5.71 18.38
C LYS A 43 -3.94 5.14 19.65
N ARG A 44 -3.09 4.12 19.52
CA ARG A 44 -2.35 3.53 20.65
C ARG A 44 -1.40 4.51 21.32
N ILE A 45 -0.79 5.43 20.57
CA ILE A 45 0.08 6.49 21.12
C ILE A 45 -0.75 7.53 21.88
N GLU A 46 -1.88 7.95 21.32
CA GLU A 46 -2.80 8.90 21.94
C GLU A 46 -3.38 8.36 23.25
N GLU A 47 -3.88 7.13 23.26
CA GLU A 47 -4.38 6.48 24.47
C GLU A 47 -3.31 6.38 25.57
N LYS A 48 -2.04 6.15 25.19
CA LYS A 48 -0.92 6.14 26.14
C LYS A 48 -0.64 7.53 26.71
N LYS A 49 -0.80 8.60 25.92
CA LYS A 49 -0.65 9.99 26.41
C LYS A 49 -1.77 10.33 27.39
N GLU A 50 -3.02 10.02 27.07
CA GLU A 50 -4.17 10.27 27.95
C GLU A 50 -4.06 9.53 29.29
N LYS A 51 -3.66 8.25 29.26
CA LYS A 51 -3.44 7.47 30.50
C LYS A 51 -2.32 8.04 31.36
N LYS A 52 -1.29 8.66 30.77
CA LYS A 52 -0.23 9.34 31.53
C LYS A 52 -0.73 10.63 32.17
N LEU A 53 -1.51 11.44 31.45
CA LEU A 53 -2.09 12.68 31.97
C LEU A 53 -3.02 12.41 33.17
N LYS A 54 -3.93 11.43 33.06
CA LYS A 54 -4.81 11.04 34.18
C LYS A 54 -4.05 10.57 35.42
N LYS A 55 -2.88 9.95 35.27
CA LYS A 55 -2.05 9.55 36.42
C LYS A 55 -1.40 10.72 37.15
N ILE A 56 -1.17 11.84 36.45
CA ILE A 56 -0.57 13.05 37.04
C ILE A 56 -1.63 13.85 37.80
N GLU A 57 -2.88 13.90 37.33
CA GLU A 57 -3.98 14.61 38.02
C GLU A 57 -4.46 13.93 39.32
N ILE A 58 -4.15 12.63 39.50
CA ILE A 58 -4.59 11.84 40.66
C ILE A 58 -3.53 11.82 41.79
N GLN A 59 -2.33 12.37 41.58
CA GLN A 59 -1.29 12.54 42.60
C GLN A 59 -1.30 13.96 43.16
#